data_AF-A0A7L3CNS6-F1
#
_entry.id   AF-A0A7L3CNS6-F1
#
_cell.length_a   1.000
_cell.length_b   1.000
_cell.length_c   1.000
_cell.angle_alpha   90.00
_cell.angle_beta   90.00
_cell.angle_gamma   90.00
#
_symmetry.space_group_name_H-M   'P 1'
#
loop_
_entity.id
_entity.type
_entity.pdbx_description
1 polymer ?
#
loop_
_entity_poly.entity_id
_entity_poly.type
_entity_poly.pdbx_seq_one_letter_code
_entity_poly.pdbx_strand_id
1 'polypeptide(L)'
;AVTGQVALEQHVRELAVREGDGVTFQCSMRGDRMSSYYMFWYRQGPRGSLDWIYKEGDSYGEGFQDRFKGSVESSQNRFTL
;
A
#
# COMPACT_ATOMS: atom_id res chain seq x y z
N ALA A 1 -3.80 8.81 29.49
CA ALA A 1 -3.30 9.42 28.24
C ALA A 1 -3.22 8.30 27.20
N VAL A 2 -3.88 8.44 26.04
CA VAL A 2 -3.76 7.45 24.96
C VAL A 2 -2.37 7.61 24.35
N THR A 3 -1.52 6.61 24.54
CA THR A 3 -0.18 6.56 23.95
C THR A 3 -0.31 6.25 22.46
N GLY A 4 -0.07 7.25 21.61
CA GLY A 4 0.26 7.14 20.17
C GLY A 4 -0.77 6.46 19.27
N GLN A 5 -1.53 7.24 18.49
CA GLN A 5 -2.35 6.68 17.41
C GLN A 5 -1.46 6.30 16.23
N VAL A 6 -1.40 5.00 15.89
CA VAL A 6 -0.78 4.54 14.64
C VAL A 6 -1.64 4.99 13.47
N ALA A 7 -1.04 5.63 12.49
CA ALA A 7 -1.74 6.14 11.31
C ALA A 7 -0.99 5.78 10.03
N LEU A 8 -1.74 5.28 9.05
CA LEU A 8 -1.26 5.05 7.68
C LEU A 8 -1.75 6.18 6.78
N GLU A 9 -0.84 6.72 5.97
CA GLU A 9 -1.10 7.83 5.06
C GLU A 9 -0.65 7.45 3.65
N GLN A 10 -1.61 7.35 2.73
CA GLN A 10 -1.35 7.27 1.30
C GLN A 10 -1.09 8.69 0.77
N HIS A 11 0.05 8.89 0.10
CA HIS A 11 0.52 10.21 -0.32
C HIS A 11 -0.23 10.75 -1.54
N VAL A 12 -0.40 9.92 -2.57
CA VAL A 12 -1.13 10.28 -3.79
C VAL A 12 -2.55 9.75 -3.68
N ARG A 13 -3.52 10.65 -3.57
CA ARG A 13 -4.95 10.31 -3.46
C ARG A 13 -5.65 10.23 -4.81
N GLU A 14 -5.18 11.02 -5.77
CA GLU A 14 -5.73 11.09 -7.12
C GLU A 14 -4.59 11.35 -8.10
N LEU A 15 -4.61 10.63 -9.23
CA LEU A 15 -3.64 10.75 -10.30
C LEU A 15 -4.31 10.41 -11.62
N ALA A 16 -4.17 11.29 -12.62
CA ALA A 16 -4.56 11.01 -13.99
C ALA A 16 -3.32 10.57 -14.77
N VAL A 17 -3.36 9.34 -15.30
CA VAL A 17 -2.28 8.75 -16.13
C VAL A 17 -2.86 8.29 -17.46
N ARG A 18 -2.00 8.05 -18.44
CA ARG A 18 -2.41 7.40 -19.68
C ARG A 18 -2.44 5.89 -19.50
N GLU A 19 -3.30 5.22 -20.25
CA GLU A 19 -3.33 3.77 -20.25
C GLU A 19 -1.97 3.20 -20.67
N GLY A 20 -1.47 2.23 -19.90
CA GLY A 20 -0.16 1.62 -20.10
C GLY A 20 1.00 2.30 -19.37
N ASP A 21 0.83 3.53 -18.87
CA ASP A 21 1.85 4.18 -18.05
C ASP A 21 1.94 3.49 -16.68
N GLY A 22 3.17 3.31 -16.20
CA GLY A 22 3.44 2.86 -14.84
C GLY A 22 3.16 3.99 -13.84
N VAL A 23 2.56 3.64 -12.71
CA VAL A 23 2.33 4.54 -11.58
C VAL A 23 2.85 3.87 -10.32
N THR A 24 3.32 4.67 -9.37
CA THR A 24 3.73 4.17 -8.06
C THR A 24 2.91 4.83 -6.98
N PHE A 25 2.24 4.02 -6.16
CA PHE A 25 1.59 4.51 -4.95
C PHE A 25 2.53 4.39 -3.76
N GLN A 26 2.45 5.36 -2.84
CA GLN A 26 3.25 5.37 -1.62
C GLN A 26 2.36 5.51 -0.40
N CYS A 27 2.62 4.66 0.59
CA CYS A 27 2.04 4.71 1.93
C CYS A 27 3.15 4.92 2.97
N SER A 28 2.86 5.69 4.03
CA SER A 28 3.75 5.86 5.18
C SER A 28 3.05 5.67 6.51
N MET A 29 3.80 5.28 7.54
CA MET A 29 3.28 5.03 8.89
C MET A 29 3.81 6.06 9.88
N ARG A 30 2.90 6.60 10.70
CA ARG A 30 3.21 7.46 11.85
C ARG A 30 2.82 6.75 13.15
N GLY A 31 3.56 7.02 14.23
CA GLY A 31 3.26 6.50 15.55
C GLY A 31 3.86 5.12 15.87
N ASP A 32 4.38 4.40 14.88
CA ASP A 32 5.10 3.13 15.05
C ASP A 32 6.00 2.83 13.83
N ARG A 33 6.62 1.65 13.78
CA ARG A 33 7.44 1.15 12.68
C ARG A 33 6.68 0.12 11.84
N MET A 34 6.74 0.25 10.52
CA MET A 34 6.16 -0.73 9.60
C MET A 34 6.72 -2.13 9.79
N SER A 35 7.98 -2.27 10.21
CA SER A 35 8.62 -3.58 10.49
C SER A 35 7.92 -4.41 11.56
N SER A 36 7.07 -3.80 12.37
CA SER A 36 6.30 -4.49 13.41
C SER A 36 4.98 -5.10 12.89
N TYR A 37 4.65 -4.90 11.61
CA TYR A 37 3.36 -5.26 11.02
C TYR A 37 3.51 -5.89 9.64
N TYR A 38 2.56 -6.76 9.29
CA TYR A 38 2.40 -7.16 7.90
C TYR A 38 1.74 -6.06 7.08
N MET A 39 2.34 -5.71 5.96
CA MET A 39 1.85 -4.64 5.09
C MET A 39 1.12 -5.16 3.85
N PHE A 40 -0.01 -4.52 3.55
CA PHE A 40 -0.94 -4.91 2.50
C PHE A 40 -1.43 -3.72 1.69
N TRP A 41 -1.61 -3.92 0.39
CA TRP A 41 -2.35 -3.02 -0.49
C TRP A 41 -3.69 -3.64 -0.88
N TYR A 42 -4.72 -2.79 -0.84
CA TYR A 42 -6.06 -3.10 -1.29
C TYR A 42 -6.51 -2.02 -2.28
N ARG A 43 -7.35 -2.41 -3.24
CA ARG A 43 -8.19 -1.45 -3.98
C ARG A 43 -9.60 -1.50 -3.44
N GLN A 44 -10.24 -0.34 -3.39
CA GLN A 44 -11.67 -0.26 -3.15
C GLN A 44 -12.42 -0.18 -4.48
N GLY A 45 -13.30 -1.14 -4.75
CA GLY A 45 -14.16 -1.15 -5.93
C GLY A 45 -15.32 -0.14 -5.81
N PRO A 46 -16.08 0.10 -6.90
CA PRO A 46 -17.17 1.07 -6.94
C PRO A 46 -18.28 0.85 -5.89
N ARG A 47 -18.40 -0.38 -5.38
CA ARG A 47 -19.39 -0.78 -4.36
C ARG A 47 -18.79 -0.92 -2.96
N GLY A 48 -17.58 -0.40 -2.73
CA GLY A 48 -16.88 -0.48 -1.45
C GLY A 48 -16.24 -1.83 -1.15
N SER A 49 -16.32 -2.81 -2.07
CA SER A 49 -15.59 -4.08 -1.94
C SER A 49 -14.09 -3.83 -1.91
N LEU A 50 -13.38 -4.52 -1.02
CA LEU A 50 -11.94 -4.47 -0.96
C LEU A 50 -11.36 -5.66 -1.71
N ASP A 51 -10.66 -5.39 -2.80
CA ASP A 51 -9.87 -6.42 -3.49
C ASP A 51 -8.44 -6.33 -2.96
N TRP A 52 -7.96 -7.44 -2.42
CA TRP A 52 -6.58 -7.59 -1.98
C TRP A 52 -5.65 -7.67 -3.20
N ILE A 53 -4.60 -6.84 -3.23
CA ILE A 53 -3.66 -6.74 -4.36
C ILE A 53 -2.32 -7.40 -4.03
N TYR A 54 -1.70 -6.94 -2.95
CA TYR A 54 -0.32 -7.27 -2.62
C TYR A 54 -0.13 -7.31 -1.10
N LYS A 55 0.66 -8.27 -0.64
CA LYS A 55 1.23 -8.30 0.71
C LYS A 55 2.75 -8.30 0.54
N GLU A 56 3.44 -7.61 1.44
CA GLU A 56 4.90 -7.68 1.52
C GLU A 56 5.44 -9.11 1.44
N GLY A 57 6.61 -9.27 0.83
CA GLY A 57 7.18 -10.58 0.52
C GLY A 57 6.57 -11.22 -0.73
N ASP A 58 6.21 -10.40 -1.73
CA ASP A 58 5.83 -10.85 -3.07
C ASP A 58 4.65 -11.83 -3.12
N SER A 59 3.69 -11.63 -2.22
CA SER A 59 2.43 -12.37 -2.20
C SER A 59 1.32 -11.53 -2.82
N TYR A 60 0.68 -12.07 -3.87
CA TYR A 60 -0.30 -11.34 -4.68
C TYR A 60 -1.70 -11.92 -4.55
N GLY A 61 -2.69 -11.03 -4.62
CA GLY A 61 -4.08 -11.42 -4.87
C GLY A 61 -4.26 -12.03 -6.26
N GLU A 62 -5.35 -12.78 -6.41
CA GLU A 62 -5.70 -13.42 -7.67
C GLU A 62 -5.78 -12.40 -8.82
N GLY A 63 -5.05 -12.65 -9.91
CA GLY A 63 -5.04 -11.78 -11.10
C GLY A 63 -4.26 -10.46 -10.98
N PHE A 64 -3.54 -10.25 -9.87
CA PHE A 64 -2.67 -9.08 -9.67
C PHE A 64 -1.18 -9.35 -9.84
N GLN A 65 -0.79 -10.62 -9.85
CA GLN A 65 0.57 -11.02 -10.20
C GLN A 65 0.95 -10.50 -11.61
N ASP A 66 2.23 -10.21 -11.81
CA ASP A 66 2.84 -9.66 -13.03
C ASP A 66 2.51 -8.20 -13.39
N ARG A 67 1.45 -7.60 -12.81
CA ARG A 67 1.05 -6.21 -13.09
C ARG A 67 1.43 -5.20 -12.00
N PHE A 68 1.67 -5.68 -10.79
CA PHE A 68 1.99 -4.85 -9.63
C PHE A 68 3.31 -5.29 -9.00
N LYS A 69 4.03 -4.35 -8.37
CA LYS A 69 5.26 -4.65 -7.63
C LYS A 69 5.34 -3.77 -6.38
N GLY A 70 5.27 -4.39 -5.21
CA GLY A 70 5.40 -3.67 -3.96
C GLY A 70 6.81 -3.75 -3.37
N SER A 71 7.12 -2.81 -2.48
CA SER A 71 8.35 -2.86 -1.67
C SER A 71 8.14 -2.14 -0.35
N VAL A 72 8.51 -2.80 0.75
CA VAL A 72 8.50 -2.20 2.09
C VAL A 72 9.92 -1.77 2.44
N GLU A 73 10.09 -0.48 2.69
CA GLU A 73 11.31 0.10 3.21
C GLU A 73 11.09 0.53 4.66
N SER A 74 11.20 -0.44 5.56
CA SER A 74 10.87 -0.29 6.98
C SER A 74 11.70 0.78 7.70
N SER A 75 12.95 0.99 7.28
CA SER A 75 13.82 2.05 7.82
C SER A 75 13.26 3.45 7.57
N GLN A 76 12.45 3.60 6.53
CA GLN A 76 11.83 4.86 6.11
C GLN A 76 10.32 4.88 6.38
N ASN A 77 9.77 3.85 7.04
CA ASN A 77 8.33 3.67 7.21
C ASN A 77 7.57 3.91 5.91
N ARG A 78 8.09 3.37 4.80
CA ARG A 78 7.54 3.56 3.46
C ARG A 78 7.16 2.22 2.85
N PHE A 79 6.00 2.18 2.21
CA PHE A 79 5.51 1.03 1.47
C PHE A 79 5.01 1.48 0.10
N THR A 80 5.54 0.90 -0.97
CA THR A 80 5.16 1.22 -2.34
C THR A 80 4.37 0.09 -3.00
N LEU A 81 3.62 0.42 -4.04
CA LEU A 81 2.95 -0.49 -4.98
C LEU A 81 3.11 0.02 -6.42
#